data_AF-Q32TF4-F1
#
_entry.id   AF-Q32TF4-F1
#
_cell.length_a   1.000
_cell.length_b   1.000
_cell.length_c   1.000
_cell.angle_alpha   90.00
_cell.angle_beta   90.00
_cell.angle_gamma   90.00
#
_symmetry.space_group_name_H-M   'P 1'
#
loop_
_entity.id
_entity.type
_entity.pdbx_description
1 polymer ?
#
loop_
_entity_poly.entity_id
_entity_poly.type
_entity_poly.pdbx_seq_one_letter_code
_entity_poly.pdbx_strand_id
1 'polypeptide(L)'
;MSIYLIAVFFLVSYLQISEVHSRRVRCYGKPVCGVNGRTYRSECLANRRGITVACRRRCPCRSCICTREYQPVCGTNGKTYSNKCVAKCNNARVRCQGKCPCRPEQCVCPSIYSPVCGYDGKTYSNACSAGCDNVKIRCNRKCPCKGIGCVCTKHLDPVCGSDGRNYGNPCMAKCKGATVRCKGKCPCKSSCVCPLNFSPVCGTNGKTYSNKCAAGCKGVPVKCTGACPCRNSCACTLDFNPVCGHDGKTYPNRCSAECKGVRVRCPWECPCFVIGKK
;
A
#
# COMPACT_ATOMS: atom_id res chain seq x y z
N MET A 1 51.90 -18.41 -86.72
CA MET A 1 50.91 -19.50 -86.79
C MET A 1 50.85 -20.21 -85.46
N SER A 2 49.86 -20.04 -84.62
CA SER A 2 49.01 -18.89 -84.36
C SER A 2 48.53 -19.10 -82.92
N ILE A 3 48.59 -18.05 -82.12
CA ILE A 3 48.17 -17.97 -80.70
C ILE A 3 46.73 -18.50 -80.49
N TYR A 4 45.97 -18.62 -81.59
CA TYR A 4 44.67 -19.27 -81.70
C TYR A 4 44.58 -20.71 -81.19
N LEU A 5 45.57 -21.59 -81.44
CA LEU A 5 45.47 -23.01 -81.06
C LEU A 5 45.63 -23.24 -79.55
N ILE A 6 46.43 -22.40 -78.88
CA ILE A 6 46.62 -22.42 -77.44
C ILE A 6 45.39 -21.82 -76.75
N ALA A 7 44.81 -20.75 -77.30
CA ALA A 7 43.59 -20.12 -76.76
C ALA A 7 42.37 -21.07 -76.77
N VAL A 8 42.24 -21.94 -77.79
CA VAL A 8 41.16 -22.94 -77.86
C VAL A 8 41.33 -24.04 -76.82
N PHE A 9 42.56 -24.51 -76.57
CA PHE A 9 42.81 -25.51 -75.52
C PHE A 9 42.54 -24.96 -74.11
N PHE A 10 42.90 -23.71 -73.83
CA PHE A 10 42.59 -23.09 -72.54
C PHE A 10 41.09 -22.79 -72.37
N LEU A 11 40.35 -22.43 -73.44
CA LEU A 11 38.90 -22.24 -73.38
C LEU A 11 38.13 -23.56 -73.16
N VAL A 12 38.53 -24.66 -73.81
CA VAL A 12 37.90 -25.98 -73.61
C VAL A 12 38.21 -26.53 -72.21
N SER A 13 39.42 -26.26 -71.68
CA SER A 13 39.79 -26.62 -70.30
C SER A 13 39.04 -25.77 -69.27
N TYR A 14 38.77 -24.50 -69.56
CA TYR A 14 38.06 -23.59 -68.66
C TYR A 14 36.54 -23.86 -68.63
N LEU A 15 35.95 -24.31 -69.76
CA LEU A 15 34.50 -24.52 -69.90
C LEU A 15 33.97 -25.88 -69.40
N GLN A 16 34.81 -26.88 -69.10
CA GLN A 16 34.36 -28.09 -68.38
C GLN A 16 34.75 -28.14 -66.89
N ILE A 17 35.63 -27.24 -66.41
CA ILE A 17 35.82 -27.05 -64.96
C ILE A 17 34.61 -26.33 -64.33
N SER A 18 33.74 -25.73 -65.14
CA SER A 18 32.50 -25.06 -64.70
C SER A 18 31.34 -25.98 -64.27
N GLU A 19 31.46 -27.31 -64.33
CA GLU A 19 30.40 -28.24 -63.88
C GLU A 19 30.70 -29.05 -62.60
N VAL A 20 31.70 -28.65 -61.81
CA VAL A 20 31.89 -29.23 -60.46
C VAL A 20 31.76 -28.17 -59.36
N HIS A 21 30.94 -27.14 -59.57
CA HIS A 21 30.41 -26.34 -58.46
C HIS A 21 29.15 -26.99 -57.89
N SER A 22 29.36 -27.73 -56.81
CA SER A 22 28.39 -27.88 -55.71
C SER A 22 26.99 -28.32 -56.13
N ARG A 23 26.82 -29.62 -56.42
CA ARG A 23 25.58 -30.28 -55.99
C ARG A 23 25.53 -30.09 -54.47
N ARG A 24 24.84 -29.05 -53.98
CA ARG A 24 24.45 -28.93 -52.58
C ARG A 24 23.69 -30.21 -52.26
N VAL A 25 24.37 -31.19 -51.68
CA VAL A 25 23.72 -32.38 -51.15
C VAL A 25 22.71 -31.87 -50.15
N ARG A 26 21.44 -31.91 -50.54
CA ARG A 26 20.34 -31.47 -49.69
C ARG A 26 20.18 -32.56 -48.63
N CYS A 27 20.70 -32.26 -47.44
CA CYS A 27 20.56 -33.16 -46.30
C CYS A 27 19.11 -33.18 -45.81
N TYR A 28 18.34 -34.18 -46.23
CA TYR A 28 16.99 -34.47 -45.73
C TYR A 28 17.04 -35.43 -44.54
N GLY A 29 15.97 -35.47 -43.75
CA GLY A 29 15.84 -36.39 -42.60
C GLY A 29 15.22 -35.74 -41.37
N LYS A 30 15.02 -36.53 -40.32
CA LYS A 30 14.49 -36.06 -39.03
C LYS A 30 15.59 -35.40 -38.19
N PRO A 31 15.26 -34.43 -37.32
CA PRO A 31 16.24 -33.80 -36.46
C PRO A 31 16.93 -34.78 -35.51
N VAL A 32 18.25 -34.64 -35.37
CA VAL A 32 19.10 -35.43 -34.48
C VAL A 32 19.86 -34.52 -33.51
N CYS A 33 20.39 -35.08 -32.44
CA CYS A 33 21.20 -34.37 -31.46
C CYS A 33 22.64 -34.85 -31.59
N GLY A 34 23.58 -33.91 -31.72
CA GLY A 34 25.00 -34.21 -31.79
C GLY A 34 25.61 -34.44 -30.41
N VAL A 35 26.77 -35.11 -30.38
CA VAL A 35 27.57 -35.28 -29.15
C VAL A 35 27.98 -33.96 -28.48
N ASN A 36 27.95 -32.86 -29.23
CA ASN A 36 28.17 -31.49 -28.74
C ASN A 36 26.92 -30.82 -28.13
N GLY A 37 25.81 -31.54 -27.95
CA GLY A 37 24.58 -31.03 -27.35
C GLY A 37 23.77 -30.08 -28.25
N ARG A 38 24.09 -29.95 -29.54
CA ARG A 38 23.34 -29.13 -30.50
C ARG A 38 22.38 -29.98 -31.35
N THR A 39 21.19 -29.45 -31.64
CA THR A 39 20.22 -30.08 -32.53
C THR A 39 20.55 -29.79 -33.99
N TYR A 40 20.63 -30.83 -34.81
CA TYR A 40 20.84 -30.75 -36.26
C TYR A 40 19.55 -31.16 -36.97
N ARG A 41 19.22 -30.49 -38.08
CA ARG A 41 17.97 -30.75 -38.82
C ARG A 41 17.90 -32.15 -39.44
N SER A 42 19.05 -32.80 -39.63
CA SER A 42 19.17 -34.18 -40.14
C SER A 42 20.53 -34.78 -39.76
N GLU A 43 20.62 -36.11 -39.72
CA GLU A 43 21.85 -36.89 -39.49
C GLU A 43 22.94 -36.56 -40.52
N CYS A 44 22.56 -36.42 -41.79
CA CYS A 44 23.45 -35.94 -42.86
C CYS A 44 24.10 -34.60 -42.52
N LEU A 45 23.35 -33.64 -41.94
CA LEU A 45 23.92 -32.33 -41.58
C LEU A 45 24.87 -32.42 -40.39
N ALA A 46 24.61 -33.31 -39.43
CA ALA A 46 25.51 -33.56 -38.31
C ALA A 46 26.84 -34.15 -38.79
N ASN A 47 26.78 -35.21 -39.60
CA ASN A 47 27.95 -35.89 -40.14
C ASN A 47 28.80 -34.98 -41.04
N ARG A 48 28.17 -34.14 -41.88
CA ARG A 48 28.90 -33.17 -42.73
C ARG A 48 29.67 -32.12 -41.93
N ARG A 49 29.25 -31.85 -40.68
CA ARG A 49 29.97 -30.95 -39.77
C ARG A 49 30.94 -31.71 -38.86
N GLY A 50 31.20 -33.00 -39.12
CA GLY A 50 32.08 -33.83 -38.30
C GLY A 50 31.52 -34.14 -36.92
N ILE A 51 30.20 -34.03 -36.72
CA ILE A 51 29.56 -34.22 -35.42
C ILE A 51 28.82 -35.54 -35.40
N THR A 52 29.30 -36.47 -34.58
CA THR A 52 28.64 -37.76 -34.34
C THR A 52 27.25 -37.57 -33.73
N VAL A 53 26.28 -38.36 -34.19
CA VAL A 53 24.93 -38.36 -33.63
C VAL A 53 24.92 -39.00 -32.25
N ALA A 54 24.54 -38.22 -31.23
CA ALA A 54 24.32 -38.72 -29.87
C ALA A 54 22.96 -39.43 -29.73
N CYS A 55 21.93 -38.97 -30.45
CA CYS A 55 20.64 -39.65 -30.52
C CYS A 55 19.78 -39.11 -31.68
N ARG A 56 18.85 -39.93 -32.16
CA ARG A 56 17.95 -39.61 -33.28
C ARG A 56 16.71 -38.81 -32.86
N ARG A 57 16.92 -37.72 -32.11
CA ARG A 57 15.89 -36.73 -31.70
C ARG A 57 16.55 -35.38 -31.42
N ARG A 58 15.76 -34.31 -31.22
CA ARG A 58 16.32 -33.00 -30.81
C ARG A 58 17.02 -33.09 -29.46
N CYS A 59 18.06 -32.29 -29.25
CA CYS A 59 18.73 -32.19 -27.96
C CYS A 59 17.80 -31.63 -26.88
N PRO A 60 17.99 -32.03 -25.61
CA PRO A 60 18.98 -32.98 -25.13
C PRO A 60 18.61 -34.45 -25.42
N CYS A 61 19.62 -35.31 -25.61
CA CYS A 61 19.46 -36.76 -25.83
C CYS A 61 18.90 -37.56 -24.66
N ARG A 62 18.36 -36.89 -23.66
CA ARG A 62 17.73 -37.56 -22.54
C ARG A 62 16.31 -37.94 -22.94
N SER A 63 16.14 -39.21 -23.34
CA SER A 63 14.83 -39.84 -23.26
C SER A 63 14.62 -40.08 -21.79
N CYS A 64 13.96 -39.15 -21.13
CA CYS A 64 13.54 -39.37 -19.76
C CYS A 64 12.33 -40.28 -19.79
N ILE A 65 12.60 -41.57 -19.93
CA ILE A 65 11.60 -42.61 -19.77
C ILE A 65 11.41 -42.73 -18.27
N CYS A 66 10.41 -42.04 -17.76
CA CYS A 66 9.98 -42.14 -16.39
C CYS A 66 8.60 -42.78 -16.36
N THR A 67 8.38 -43.62 -15.35
CA THR A 67 7.05 -44.08 -14.97
C THR A 67 6.15 -42.87 -14.67
N ARG A 68 4.85 -43.01 -14.91
CA ARG A 68 3.84 -42.00 -14.54
C ARG A 68 3.43 -42.11 -13.06
N GLU A 69 4.17 -42.87 -12.26
CA GLU A 69 3.90 -42.99 -10.83
C GLU A 69 4.07 -41.64 -10.13
N TYR A 70 3.16 -41.36 -9.20
CA TYR A 70 3.14 -40.11 -8.47
C TYR A 70 3.72 -40.29 -7.07
N GLN A 71 5.02 -40.07 -6.94
CA GLN A 71 5.78 -40.08 -5.68
C GLN A 71 6.58 -38.77 -5.60
N PRO A 72 5.93 -37.65 -5.27
CA PRO A 72 6.50 -36.33 -5.49
C PRO A 72 7.78 -36.12 -4.67
N VAL A 73 8.71 -35.35 -5.24
CA VAL A 73 9.96 -34.96 -4.59
C VAL A 73 10.22 -33.46 -4.76
N CYS A 74 10.82 -32.82 -3.77
CA CYS A 74 11.21 -31.42 -3.83
C CYS A 74 12.67 -31.31 -4.27
N GLY A 75 12.93 -30.57 -5.34
CA GLY A 75 14.29 -30.32 -5.82
C GLY A 75 15.04 -29.27 -4.98
N THR A 76 16.37 -29.28 -5.02
CA THR A 76 17.23 -28.23 -4.44
C THR A 76 17.01 -26.86 -5.08
N ASN A 77 16.37 -26.81 -6.25
CA ASN A 77 15.93 -25.59 -6.92
C ASN A 77 14.53 -25.11 -6.48
N GLY A 78 13.93 -25.71 -5.44
CA GLY A 78 12.61 -25.34 -4.92
C GLY A 78 11.42 -25.75 -5.78
N LYS A 79 11.62 -26.57 -6.83
CA LYS A 79 10.55 -27.09 -7.68
C LYS A 79 10.11 -28.49 -7.26
N THR A 80 8.79 -28.72 -7.27
CA THR A 80 8.20 -30.05 -7.06
C THR A 80 8.24 -30.84 -8.37
N TYR A 81 8.74 -32.07 -8.32
CA TYR A 81 8.73 -33.03 -9.42
C TYR A 81 7.80 -34.20 -9.12
N SER A 82 7.14 -34.76 -10.14
CA SER A 82 6.15 -35.84 -9.98
C SER A 82 6.75 -37.12 -9.39
N ASN A 83 8.02 -37.39 -9.68
CA ASN A 83 8.80 -38.45 -9.07
C ASN A 83 10.32 -38.19 -9.19
N LYS A 84 11.11 -39.02 -8.50
CA LYS A 84 12.58 -38.94 -8.48
C LYS A 84 13.20 -39.08 -9.87
N CYS A 85 12.61 -39.87 -10.76
CA CYS A 85 13.08 -39.99 -12.15
C CYS A 85 12.94 -38.65 -12.90
N VAL A 86 11.79 -37.99 -12.79
CA VAL A 86 11.55 -36.69 -13.42
C VAL A 86 12.46 -35.60 -12.82
N ALA A 87 12.74 -35.62 -11.51
CA ALA A 87 13.72 -34.72 -10.90
C ALA A 87 15.13 -34.91 -11.50
N LYS A 88 15.62 -36.16 -11.55
CA LYS A 88 16.92 -36.50 -12.16
C LYS A 88 16.98 -36.12 -13.64
N CYS A 89 15.90 -36.36 -14.38
CA CYS A 89 15.77 -35.95 -15.78
C CYS A 89 16.07 -34.46 -15.97
N ASN A 90 15.52 -33.64 -15.07
CA ASN A 90 15.67 -32.19 -15.06
C ASN A 90 16.94 -31.70 -14.36
N ASN A 91 17.91 -32.59 -14.07
CA ASN A 91 19.13 -32.28 -13.30
C ASN A 91 18.85 -31.64 -11.93
N ALA A 92 17.68 -31.89 -11.34
CA ALA A 92 17.36 -31.45 -10.00
C ALA A 92 17.77 -32.52 -8.99
N ARG A 93 18.69 -32.18 -8.08
CA ARG A 93 18.96 -33.00 -6.91
C ARG A 93 17.74 -32.95 -6.00
N VAL A 94 17.32 -34.11 -5.47
CA VAL A 94 16.23 -34.17 -4.51
C VAL A 94 16.72 -33.60 -3.18
N ARG A 95 16.00 -32.61 -2.66
CA ARG A 95 16.21 -31.98 -1.35
C ARG A 95 15.45 -32.73 -0.26
N CYS A 96 14.22 -33.15 -0.51
CA CYS A 96 13.41 -33.95 0.40
C CYS A 96 12.34 -34.73 -0.37
N GLN A 97 11.77 -35.74 0.30
CA GLN A 97 10.58 -36.44 -0.18
C GLN A 97 9.34 -35.56 -0.04
N GLY A 98 8.37 -35.69 -0.94
CA GLY A 98 7.16 -34.88 -0.97
C GLY A 98 7.28 -33.61 -1.82
N LYS A 99 6.24 -32.77 -1.79
CA LYS A 99 6.21 -31.51 -2.55
C LYS A 99 7.03 -30.43 -1.84
N CYS A 100 7.53 -29.45 -2.59
CA CYS A 100 8.06 -28.23 -2.01
C CYS A 100 6.96 -27.36 -1.36
N PRO A 101 7.28 -26.52 -0.36
CA PRO A 101 8.57 -26.46 0.35
C PRO A 101 8.83 -27.73 1.16
N CYS A 102 10.11 -28.05 1.38
CA CYS A 102 10.46 -29.21 2.21
C CYS A 102 9.94 -29.02 3.62
N ARG A 103 9.15 -29.99 4.07
CA ARG A 103 8.84 -30.12 5.49
C ARG A 103 10.05 -30.69 6.21
N PRO A 104 10.31 -30.30 7.45
CA PRO A 104 11.30 -30.98 8.28
C PRO A 104 11.05 -32.48 8.26
N GLU A 105 12.09 -33.31 8.19
CA GLU A 105 11.96 -34.78 8.13
C GLU A 105 11.20 -35.37 9.33
N GLN A 106 11.02 -34.59 10.40
CA GLN A 106 10.25 -34.92 11.61
C GLN A 106 8.89 -34.22 11.68
N CYS A 107 8.35 -33.73 10.56
CA CYS A 107 6.99 -33.19 10.53
C CYS A 107 5.94 -34.32 10.52
N VAL A 108 5.92 -35.09 11.59
CA VAL A 108 4.84 -36.03 11.89
C VAL A 108 3.91 -35.30 12.85
N CYS A 109 2.82 -34.78 12.33
CA CYS A 109 1.81 -34.14 13.17
C CYS A 109 0.69 -35.11 13.51
N PRO A 110 0.21 -35.11 14.77
CA PRO A 110 -1.02 -35.81 15.12
C PRO A 110 -2.17 -35.35 14.22
N SER A 111 -3.06 -36.28 13.85
CA SER A 111 -4.31 -35.98 13.11
C SER A 111 -5.38 -35.31 14.00
N ILE A 112 -4.98 -34.69 15.11
CA ILE A 112 -5.87 -33.98 16.02
C ILE A 112 -6.28 -32.66 15.38
N TYR A 113 -7.59 -32.42 15.32
CA TYR A 113 -8.13 -31.17 14.79
C TYR A 113 -8.28 -30.12 15.90
N SER A 114 -7.30 -29.22 16.02
CA SER A 114 -7.29 -28.09 16.95
C SER A 114 -6.82 -26.84 16.20
N PRO A 115 -7.68 -26.23 15.38
CA PRO A 115 -7.25 -25.34 14.32
C PRO A 115 -6.58 -24.07 14.85
N VAL A 116 -5.55 -23.60 14.15
CA VAL A 116 -4.85 -22.36 14.46
C VAL A 116 -4.77 -21.45 13.23
N CYS A 117 -4.68 -20.15 13.44
CA CYS A 117 -4.57 -19.16 12.36
C CYS A 117 -3.14 -18.64 12.36
N GLY A 118 -2.46 -18.74 11.23
CA GLY A 118 -1.11 -18.22 11.03
C GLY A 118 -1.07 -16.71 10.81
N TYR A 119 0.10 -16.11 10.99
CA TYR A 119 0.35 -14.72 10.55
C TYR A 119 0.28 -14.55 9.03
N ASP A 120 0.41 -15.64 8.27
CA ASP A 120 0.21 -15.71 6.82
C ASP A 120 -1.27 -15.70 6.39
N GLY A 121 -2.20 -15.66 7.36
CA GLY A 121 -3.64 -15.64 7.12
C GLY A 121 -4.25 -17.00 6.79
N LYS A 122 -3.49 -18.10 6.88
CA LYS A 122 -3.98 -19.46 6.62
C LYS A 122 -4.41 -20.17 7.91
N THR A 123 -5.45 -21.01 7.78
CA THR A 123 -5.88 -21.91 8.85
C THR A 123 -5.13 -23.22 8.75
N TYR A 124 -4.48 -23.61 9.84
CA TYR A 124 -3.79 -24.88 9.99
C TYR A 124 -4.63 -25.83 10.85
N SER A 125 -4.53 -27.13 10.58
CA SER A 125 -5.29 -28.17 11.30
C SER A 125 -4.95 -28.21 12.79
N ASN A 126 -3.70 -27.93 13.14
CA ASN A 126 -3.19 -27.82 14.50
C ASN A 126 -1.88 -27.00 14.54
N ALA A 127 -1.39 -26.74 15.75
CA ALA A 127 -0.15 -26.00 15.96
C ALA A 127 1.07 -26.67 15.32
N CYS A 128 1.12 -28.00 15.32
CA CYS A 128 2.20 -28.76 14.67
C CYS A 128 2.21 -28.50 13.16
N SER A 129 1.05 -28.55 12.49
CA SER A 129 1.00 -28.32 11.05
C SER A 129 1.37 -26.87 10.66
N ALA A 130 1.06 -25.89 11.51
CA ALA A 130 1.56 -24.51 11.35
C ALA A 130 3.09 -24.43 11.53
N GLY A 131 3.63 -25.07 12.57
CA GLY A 131 5.07 -25.11 12.84
C GLY A 131 5.85 -25.81 11.73
N CYS A 132 5.30 -26.87 11.14
CA CYS A 132 5.92 -27.57 10.02
C CYS A 132 6.09 -26.72 8.76
N ASP A 133 5.15 -25.82 8.52
CA ASP A 133 5.22 -24.86 7.42
C ASP A 133 5.98 -23.58 7.86
N ASN A 134 6.62 -23.58 9.04
CA ASN A 134 7.35 -22.46 9.67
C ASN A 134 6.50 -21.19 9.85
N VAL A 135 5.20 -21.36 10.08
CA VAL A 135 4.27 -20.24 10.26
C VAL A 135 4.03 -20.01 11.75
N LYS A 136 4.36 -18.79 12.20
CA LYS A 136 4.00 -18.33 13.55
C LYS A 136 2.49 -18.28 13.70
N ILE A 137 1.99 -18.78 14.83
CA ILE A 137 0.57 -18.78 15.15
C ILE A 137 0.16 -17.38 15.61
N ARG A 138 -0.87 -16.83 14.96
CA ARG A 138 -1.51 -15.55 15.29
C ARG A 138 -2.63 -15.72 16.32
N CYS A 139 -3.42 -16.79 16.23
CA CYS A 139 -4.43 -17.15 17.23
C CYS A 139 -4.81 -18.63 17.19
N ASN A 140 -5.29 -19.19 18.30
CA ASN A 140 -5.64 -20.61 18.46
C ASN A 140 -7.06 -20.95 17.96
N ARG A 141 -7.36 -20.58 16.71
CA ARG A 141 -8.63 -20.86 16.01
C ARG A 141 -8.47 -20.64 14.52
N LYS A 142 -9.49 -20.96 13.73
CA LYS A 142 -9.50 -20.69 12.29
C LYS A 142 -9.35 -19.19 11.98
N CYS A 143 -8.70 -18.89 10.87
CA CYS A 143 -8.68 -17.54 10.31
C CYS A 143 -10.08 -17.13 9.78
N PRO A 144 -10.37 -15.81 9.72
CA PRO A 144 -9.59 -14.74 10.31
C PRO A 144 -9.74 -14.72 11.85
N CYS A 145 -8.70 -14.26 12.56
CA CYS A 145 -8.73 -14.05 14.01
C CYS A 145 -9.71 -12.92 14.39
N LYS A 146 -11.02 -13.17 14.34
CA LYS A 146 -12.06 -12.18 14.69
C LYS A 146 -12.13 -12.01 16.21
N GLY A 147 -11.64 -10.90 16.76
CA GLY A 147 -11.74 -10.63 18.19
C GLY A 147 -10.77 -11.45 19.02
N ILE A 148 -9.47 -11.25 18.82
CA ILE A 148 -8.44 -11.75 19.74
C ILE A 148 -8.82 -11.25 21.14
N GLY A 149 -9.15 -12.17 22.07
CA GLY A 149 -9.41 -11.83 23.47
C GLY A 149 -10.70 -11.07 23.77
N CYS A 150 -11.68 -11.03 22.86
CA CYS A 150 -12.92 -10.30 23.14
C CYS A 150 -13.96 -11.13 23.86
N VAL A 151 -13.64 -11.59 25.06
CA VAL A 151 -14.66 -12.05 25.99
C VAL A 151 -15.20 -10.80 26.68
N CYS A 152 -16.30 -10.26 26.16
CA CYS A 152 -16.98 -9.13 26.76
C CYS A 152 -18.23 -9.64 27.47
N THR A 153 -18.44 -9.20 28.70
CA THR A 153 -19.73 -9.39 29.39
C THR A 153 -20.84 -8.73 28.59
N LYS A 154 -22.06 -9.30 28.64
CA LYS A 154 -23.26 -8.66 28.03
C LYS A 154 -23.79 -7.46 28.85
N HIS A 155 -23.09 -7.05 29.90
CA HIS A 155 -23.39 -5.83 30.64
C HIS A 155 -23.37 -4.62 29.68
N LEU A 156 -24.48 -3.89 29.67
CA LEU A 156 -24.65 -2.68 28.86
C LEU A 156 -24.04 -1.48 29.62
N ASP A 157 -22.99 -0.91 29.05
CA ASP A 157 -22.37 0.35 29.49
C ASP A 157 -22.02 1.18 28.25
N PRO A 158 -23.02 1.76 27.55
CA PRO A 158 -22.82 2.28 26.21
C PRO A 158 -21.71 3.34 26.13
N VAL A 159 -20.85 3.23 25.12
CA VAL A 159 -19.76 4.19 24.88
C VAL A 159 -19.69 4.61 23.42
N CYS A 160 -19.14 5.80 23.20
CA CYS A 160 -18.83 6.33 21.88
C CYS A 160 -17.35 6.10 21.58
N GLY A 161 -17.03 5.43 20.48
CA GLY A 161 -15.66 5.18 20.04
C GLY A 161 -14.99 6.40 19.42
N SER A 162 -13.66 6.37 19.35
CA SER A 162 -12.85 7.34 18.62
C SER A 162 -13.12 7.34 17.10
N ASP A 163 -13.65 6.24 16.58
CA ASP A 163 -14.13 6.07 15.21
C ASP A 163 -15.55 6.63 14.98
N GLY A 164 -16.17 7.24 16.00
CA GLY A 164 -17.51 7.81 15.94
C GLY A 164 -18.65 6.80 16.01
N ARG A 165 -18.39 5.53 16.34
CA ARG A 165 -19.41 4.48 16.45
C ARG A 165 -19.86 4.23 17.90
N ASN A 166 -21.09 3.72 18.04
CA ASN A 166 -21.65 3.28 19.32
C ASN A 166 -21.24 1.84 19.62
N TYR A 167 -20.82 1.60 20.87
CA TYR A 167 -20.53 0.26 21.38
C TYR A 167 -21.35 -0.02 22.63
N GLY A 168 -21.78 -1.27 22.78
CA GLY A 168 -22.60 -1.71 23.91
C GLY A 168 -21.88 -1.61 25.26
N ASN A 169 -20.54 -1.74 25.25
CA ASN A 169 -19.68 -1.50 26.41
C ASN A 169 -18.22 -1.19 25.98
N PRO A 170 -17.37 -0.72 26.91
CA PRO A 170 -15.96 -0.41 26.63
C PRO A 170 -15.15 -1.60 26.08
N CYS A 171 -15.44 -2.82 26.55
CA CYS A 171 -14.79 -4.02 26.04
C CYS A 171 -15.09 -4.24 24.55
N MET A 172 -16.34 -4.06 24.13
CA MET A 172 -16.73 -4.17 22.73
C MET A 172 -16.07 -3.09 21.85
N ALA A 173 -15.89 -1.87 22.36
CA ALA A 173 -15.15 -0.81 21.67
C ALA A 173 -13.69 -1.22 21.44
N LYS A 174 -12.98 -1.60 22.51
CA LYS A 174 -11.59 -2.07 22.44
C LYS A 174 -11.44 -3.30 21.55
N CYS A 175 -12.41 -4.21 21.59
CA CYS A 175 -12.44 -5.40 20.74
C CYS A 175 -12.45 -5.08 19.24
N LYS A 176 -13.12 -4.00 18.87
CA LYS A 176 -13.20 -3.50 17.49
C LYS A 176 -12.06 -2.54 17.15
N GLY A 177 -11.09 -2.36 18.05
CA GLY A 177 -9.96 -1.46 17.86
C GLY A 177 -10.27 0.01 18.06
N ALA A 178 -11.44 0.35 18.63
CA ALA A 178 -11.81 1.71 18.97
C ALA A 178 -11.47 2.03 20.43
N THR A 179 -10.84 3.18 20.67
CA THR A 179 -10.69 3.74 22.02
C THR A 179 -11.98 4.45 22.43
N VAL A 180 -12.31 4.47 23.72
CA VAL A 180 -13.51 5.17 24.20
C VAL A 180 -13.27 6.67 24.16
N ARG A 181 -14.07 7.39 23.37
CA ARG A 181 -14.06 8.85 23.25
C ARG A 181 -14.89 9.52 24.35
N CYS A 182 -16.04 8.96 24.70
CA CYS A 182 -16.86 9.42 25.82
C CYS A 182 -17.82 8.32 26.30
N LYS A 183 -18.33 8.47 27.53
CA LYS A 183 -19.44 7.66 28.04
C LYS A 183 -20.75 8.03 27.33
N GLY A 184 -21.60 7.03 27.10
CA GLY A 184 -22.85 7.17 26.36
C GLY A 184 -22.68 7.01 24.85
N LYS A 185 -23.77 7.16 24.12
CA LYS A 185 -23.79 7.05 22.66
C LYS A 185 -23.22 8.32 22.00
N CYS A 186 -22.60 8.15 20.83
CA CYS A 186 -22.28 9.22 19.90
C CYS A 186 -23.54 9.96 19.41
N PRO A 187 -23.41 11.24 19.02
CA PRO A 187 -22.23 12.09 19.20
C PRO A 187 -21.98 12.38 20.67
N CYS A 188 -20.70 12.53 21.05
CA CYS A 188 -20.35 12.83 22.43
C CYS A 188 -21.03 14.13 22.87
N LYS A 189 -21.88 14.04 23.89
CA LYS A 189 -22.35 15.23 24.58
C LYS A 189 -21.12 15.88 25.19
N SER A 190 -20.89 17.14 24.86
CA SER A 190 -19.86 17.97 25.50
C SER A 190 -20.13 17.93 27.01
N SER A 191 -19.42 17.08 27.74
CA SER A 191 -19.56 16.88 29.19
C SER A 191 -18.90 18.00 29.95
N CYS A 192 -19.13 19.24 29.51
CA CYS A 192 -18.60 20.40 30.19
C CYS A 192 -19.51 20.66 31.38
N VAL A 193 -18.93 20.51 32.55
CA VAL A 193 -19.49 21.07 33.76
C VAL A 193 -19.07 22.53 33.76
N CYS A 194 -20.03 23.42 33.53
CA CYS A 194 -19.81 24.85 33.65
C CYS A 194 -20.45 25.34 34.94
N PRO A 195 -19.81 26.24 35.69
CA PRO A 195 -20.47 26.87 36.82
C PRO A 195 -21.72 27.60 36.34
N LEU A 196 -22.75 27.66 37.19
CA LEU A 196 -24.02 28.35 36.87
C LEU A 196 -23.94 29.87 37.02
N ASN A 197 -22.75 30.42 37.23
CA ASN A 197 -22.57 31.86 37.32
C ASN A 197 -22.94 32.52 35.99
N PHE A 198 -23.86 33.50 36.06
CA PHE A 198 -24.31 34.22 34.89
C PHE A 198 -23.37 35.41 34.64
N SER A 199 -22.50 35.28 33.65
CA SER A 199 -21.55 36.31 33.21
C SER A 199 -21.50 36.27 31.68
N PRO A 200 -22.53 36.79 31.01
CA PRO A 200 -22.83 36.46 29.62
C PRO A 200 -21.71 36.87 28.66
N VAL A 201 -21.52 36.08 27.61
CA VAL A 201 -20.57 36.36 26.52
C VAL A 201 -21.25 36.17 25.17
N CYS A 202 -20.87 36.98 24.19
CA CYS A 202 -21.35 36.86 22.82
C CYS A 202 -20.35 36.01 22.01
N GLY A 203 -20.81 34.90 21.43
CA GLY A 203 -19.99 34.05 20.56
C GLY A 203 -19.74 34.66 19.18
N THR A 204 -18.72 34.19 18.48
CA THR A 204 -18.47 34.56 17.06
C THR A 204 -19.60 34.14 16.12
N ASN A 205 -20.43 33.18 16.54
CA ASN A 205 -21.65 32.75 15.85
C ASN A 205 -22.88 33.62 16.14
N GLY A 206 -22.74 34.74 16.87
CA GLY A 206 -23.83 35.66 17.19
C GLY A 206 -24.79 35.18 18.29
N LYS A 207 -24.48 34.07 18.99
CA LYS A 207 -25.28 33.56 20.10
C LYS A 207 -24.72 33.99 21.46
N THR A 208 -25.62 34.37 22.39
CA THR A 208 -25.26 34.63 23.78
C THR A 208 -25.12 33.32 24.56
N TYR A 209 -24.03 33.20 25.31
CA TYR A 209 -23.77 32.08 26.23
C TYR A 209 -23.80 32.59 27.67
N SER A 210 -24.28 31.76 28.61
CA SER A 210 -24.41 32.12 30.03
C SER A 210 -23.10 32.55 30.67
N ASN A 211 -21.99 31.96 30.23
CA ASN A 211 -20.62 32.35 30.59
C ASN A 211 -19.60 31.84 29.57
N LYS A 212 -18.34 32.26 29.75
CA LYS A 212 -17.20 31.84 28.91
C LYS A 212 -17.02 30.31 28.85
N CYS A 213 -17.30 29.60 29.95
CA CYS A 213 -17.27 28.13 29.95
C CYS A 213 -18.33 27.56 29.01
N ALA A 214 -19.57 28.05 29.07
CA ALA A 214 -20.65 27.57 28.21
C ALA A 214 -20.36 27.81 26.71
N ALA A 215 -19.72 28.93 26.36
CA ALA A 215 -19.26 29.21 25.00
C ALA A 215 -18.16 28.23 24.56
N GLY A 216 -17.11 28.08 25.38
CA GLY A 216 -16.01 27.14 25.12
C GLY A 216 -16.49 25.68 25.05
N CYS A 217 -17.49 25.32 25.85
CA CYS A 217 -18.09 23.99 25.85
C CYS A 217 -18.72 23.61 24.51
N LYS A 218 -19.29 24.60 23.82
CA LYS A 218 -19.84 24.43 22.46
C LYS A 218 -18.79 24.65 21.37
N GLY A 219 -17.51 24.84 21.75
CA GLY A 219 -16.42 25.12 20.82
C GLY A 219 -16.55 26.48 20.12
N VAL A 220 -17.24 27.44 20.75
CA VAL A 220 -17.49 28.76 20.15
C VAL A 220 -16.59 29.82 20.78
N PRO A 221 -15.68 30.44 20.01
CA PRO A 221 -14.87 31.56 20.49
C PRO A 221 -15.73 32.75 20.92
N VAL A 222 -15.29 33.47 21.95
CA VAL A 222 -15.98 34.68 22.44
C VAL A 222 -15.59 35.89 21.59
N LYS A 223 -16.61 36.56 21.04
CA LYS A 223 -16.49 37.81 20.27
C LYS A 223 -16.42 39.05 21.16
N CYS A 224 -17.23 39.12 22.22
CA CYS A 224 -17.20 40.20 23.21
C CYS A 224 -17.79 39.74 24.55
N THR A 225 -17.49 40.48 25.62
CA THR A 225 -18.16 40.34 26.92
C THR A 225 -19.57 40.94 26.86
N GLY A 226 -20.52 40.32 27.55
CA GLY A 226 -21.93 40.69 27.50
C GLY A 226 -22.75 39.86 26.51
N ALA A 227 -24.06 40.09 26.49
CA ALA A 227 -24.95 39.42 25.55
C ALA A 227 -24.78 39.96 24.12
N CYS A 228 -25.10 39.13 23.12
CA CYS A 228 -25.24 39.58 21.75
C CYS A 228 -26.50 40.48 21.58
N PRO A 229 -26.51 41.40 20.59
CA PRO A 229 -25.36 41.78 19.76
C PRO A 229 -24.31 42.51 20.61
N CYS A 230 -23.02 42.37 20.25
CA CYS A 230 -21.96 43.13 20.89
C CYS A 230 -22.30 44.62 20.81
N ARG A 231 -22.66 45.20 21.95
CA ARG A 231 -22.62 46.66 22.08
C ARG A 231 -21.14 47.02 22.07
N ASN A 232 -20.75 47.98 21.24
CA ASN A 232 -19.44 48.59 21.36
C ASN A 232 -19.38 49.24 22.75
N SER A 233 -18.95 48.47 23.74
CA SER A 233 -18.88 48.87 25.14
C SER A 233 -17.63 49.71 25.34
N CYS A 234 -17.62 50.87 24.70
CA CYS A 234 -16.60 51.86 24.95
C CYS A 234 -17.06 52.63 26.16
N ALA A 235 -16.45 52.34 27.29
CA ALA A 235 -16.53 53.21 28.45
C ALA A 235 -15.65 54.43 28.16
N CYS A 236 -16.19 55.39 27.40
CA CYS A 236 -15.54 56.68 27.21
C CYS A 236 -15.98 57.62 28.32
N THR A 237 -15.04 58.41 28.81
CA THR A 237 -15.36 59.58 29.63
C THR A 237 -16.25 60.55 28.83
N LEU A 238 -17.09 61.32 29.53
CA LEU A 238 -17.95 62.35 28.93
C LEU A 238 -17.22 63.68 28.75
N ASP A 239 -15.89 63.67 28.79
CA ASP A 239 -15.07 64.84 28.49
C ASP A 239 -15.26 65.24 27.03
N PHE A 240 -15.51 66.54 26.83
CA PHE A 240 -15.66 67.10 25.51
C PHE A 240 -14.32 67.67 25.03
N ASN A 241 -13.52 66.81 24.40
CA ASN A 241 -12.23 67.11 23.79
C ASN A 241 -12.29 66.71 22.32
N PRO A 242 -13.00 67.49 21.48
CA PRO A 242 -13.45 67.01 20.19
C PRO A 242 -12.30 66.70 19.23
N VAL A 243 -12.52 65.70 18.37
CA VAL A 243 -11.58 65.29 17.34
C VAL A 243 -12.29 65.07 16.01
N CYS A 244 -11.62 65.40 14.92
CA CYS A 244 -12.11 65.16 13.57
C CYS A 244 -11.64 63.78 13.09
N GLY A 245 -12.57 62.94 12.64
CA GLY A 245 -12.28 61.63 12.06
C GLY A 245 -11.83 61.69 10.60
N HIS A 246 -11.17 60.63 10.13
CA HIS A 246 -10.86 60.45 8.70
C HIS A 246 -12.12 60.31 7.82
N ASP A 247 -13.28 60.03 8.43
CA ASP A 247 -14.59 60.00 7.78
C ASP A 247 -15.25 61.39 7.69
N GLY A 248 -14.57 62.45 8.13
CA GLY A 248 -15.06 63.83 8.08
C GLY A 248 -16.08 64.18 9.17
N LYS A 249 -16.26 63.33 10.20
CA LYS A 249 -17.17 63.58 11.33
C LYS A 249 -16.42 64.02 12.57
N THR A 250 -17.02 64.93 13.33
CA THR A 250 -16.55 65.32 14.66
C THR A 250 -17.02 64.31 15.71
N TYR A 251 -16.11 63.90 16.59
CA TYR A 251 -16.40 63.01 17.71
C TYR A 251 -16.16 63.75 19.04
N PRO A 252 -16.98 63.51 20.09
CA PRO A 252 -16.86 64.21 21.38
C PRO A 252 -15.46 64.09 22.02
N ASN A 253 -14.82 62.94 21.83
CA ASN A 253 -13.44 62.70 22.21
C ASN A 253 -12.83 61.57 21.38
N ARG A 254 -11.51 61.41 21.48
CA ARG A 254 -10.74 60.33 20.82
C ARG A 254 -11.30 58.94 21.11
N CYS A 255 -11.66 58.67 22.37
CA CYS A 255 -12.26 57.38 22.74
C CYS A 255 -13.53 57.12 21.94
N SER A 256 -14.40 58.12 21.76
CA SER A 256 -15.65 58.00 21.00
C SER A 256 -15.41 57.78 19.50
N ALA A 257 -14.33 58.34 18.93
CA ALA A 257 -13.91 58.10 17.56
C ALA A 257 -13.41 56.67 17.36
N GLU A 258 -12.46 56.24 18.20
CA GLU A 258 -11.88 54.89 18.18
C GLU A 258 -12.94 53.82 18.49
N CYS A 259 -13.89 54.14 19.36
CA CYS A 259 -15.04 53.30 19.69
C CYS A 259 -15.91 52.94 18.48
N LYS A 260 -16.05 53.89 17.56
CA LYS A 260 -16.78 53.71 16.31
C LYS A 260 -15.87 53.18 15.18
N GLY A 261 -14.63 52.79 15.51
CA GLY A 261 -13.64 52.30 14.55
C GLY A 261 -13.07 53.38 13.64
N VAL A 262 -13.18 54.65 14.00
CA VAL A 262 -12.77 55.79 13.18
C VAL A 262 -11.44 56.36 13.67
N ARG A 263 -10.46 56.43 12.77
CA ARG A 263 -9.15 57.04 13.06
C ARG A 263 -9.26 58.55 13.11
N VAL A 264 -8.64 59.16 14.13
CA VAL A 264 -8.53 60.62 14.27
C VAL A 264 -7.61 61.20 13.19
N ARG A 265 -8.10 62.21 12.48
CA ARG A 265 -7.40 62.97 11.43
C ARG A 265 -6.71 64.22 11.97
N CYS A 266 -7.36 64.99 12.84
CA CYS A 266 -6.78 66.16 13.50
C CYS A 266 -7.46 66.41 14.86
N PRO A 267 -6.79 67.14 15.79
CA PRO A 267 -7.45 67.65 16.98
C PRO A 267 -8.52 68.69 16.60
N TRP A 268 -9.51 68.87 17.49
CA TRP A 268 -10.67 69.75 17.32
C TRP A 268 -11.70 69.23 16.32
N GLU A 269 -12.78 69.99 16.15
CA GLU A 269 -13.88 69.65 15.26
C GLU A 269 -13.47 69.69 13.78
N CYS A 270 -14.16 68.93 12.93
CA CYS A 270 -14.00 69.06 11.49
C CYS A 270 -14.54 70.42 11.00
N PRO A 271 -13.98 71.00 9.91
CA PRO A 271 -12.88 70.49 9.09
C PRO A 271 -11.48 70.76 9.67
N CYS A 272 -10.53 69.89 9.35
CA CYS A 272 -9.12 70.08 9.75
C CYS A 272 -8.50 71.26 9.00
N PHE A 273 -8.16 72.32 9.73
CA PHE A 273 -7.39 73.42 9.17
C PHE A 273 -5.90 73.09 9.22
N VAL A 274 -5.26 73.05 8.06
CA VAL A 274 -3.80 73.00 7.98
C VAL A 274 -3.32 74.40 8.34
N ILE A 275 -2.64 74.57 9.48
CA ILE A 275 -1.96 75.82 9.77
C ILE A 275 -0.80 75.90 8.77
N GLY A 276 -1.03 76.61 7.66
CA GLY A 276 0.02 76.93 6.71
C GLY A 276 1.10 77.71 7.44
N LYS A 277 2.29 77.13 7.56
CA LYS A 277 3.48 77.93 7.84
C LYS A 277 3.66 78.87 6.65
N LYS A 278 3.47 80.18 6.88
CA LYS A 278 3.96 81.22 5.99
C LYS A 278 5.48 81.15 5.91
#